data_AF-A0A5K1A2P3-F1
#
_entry.id   AF-A0A5K1A2P3-F1
#
_cell.length_a   1.000
_cell.length_b   1.000
_cell.length_c   1.000
_cell.angle_alpha   90.00
_cell.angle_beta   90.00
_cell.angle_gamma   90.00
#
_symmetry.space_group_name_H-M   'P 1'
#
loop_
_entity.id
_entity.type
_entity.pdbx_description
1 polymer ?
#
loop_
_entity_poly.entity_id
_entity_poly.type
_entity_poly.pdbx_seq_one_letter_code
_entity_poly.pdbx_strand_id
1 'polypeptide(L)'
;MATEEEDHGGGGFRHTCMRMVVEGTTPEGAVYYVKGTWYPSRFSLSIIDGLRAWVCNPSEQEVSERADNWDQPVSHYLQTAEQHLAIQQPGSSYAFIDTGDGHKR
;
A
#
# COMPACT_ATOMS: atom_id res chain seq x y z
N MET A 1 26.35 18.47 9.00
CA MET A 1 26.72 17.33 9.87
C MET A 1 25.42 16.60 10.21
N ALA A 2 25.04 15.67 9.35
CA ALA A 2 24.05 14.63 9.62
C ALA A 2 24.52 13.46 8.75
N THR A 3 24.90 12.39 9.41
CA THR A 3 25.46 11.16 8.86
C THR A 3 24.34 10.34 8.26
N GLU A 4 24.34 10.17 6.95
CA GLU A 4 23.60 9.10 6.28
C GLU A 4 24.62 8.01 5.94
N GLU A 5 24.92 7.17 6.93
CA GLU A 5 25.48 5.84 6.70
C GLU A 5 24.31 4.86 6.68
N GLU A 6 24.11 4.14 5.58
CA GLU A 6 24.37 2.69 5.56
C GLU A 6 24.28 2.11 4.14
N ASP A 7 25.18 1.15 3.95
CA ASP A 7 25.63 0.48 2.74
C ASP A 7 25.05 -0.95 2.65
N HIS A 8 25.08 -1.52 1.43
CA HIS A 8 25.25 -2.94 1.07
C HIS A 8 24.09 -3.57 0.28
N GLY A 9 24.36 -3.86 -1.00
CA GLY A 9 23.45 -4.52 -1.92
C GLY A 9 23.15 -5.99 -1.56
N GLY A 10 21.90 -6.41 -1.78
CA GLY A 10 21.46 -7.81 -1.70
C GLY A 10 19.96 -7.99 -1.55
N GLY A 11 19.16 -7.53 -2.53
CA GLY A 11 17.70 -7.69 -2.55
C GLY A 11 16.93 -6.53 -1.90
N GLY A 12 17.15 -5.30 -2.38
CA GLY A 12 16.58 -4.09 -1.78
C GLY A 12 15.05 -4.07 -1.81
N PHE A 13 14.43 -3.80 -0.66
CA PHE A 13 13.03 -3.43 -0.59
C PHE A 13 12.86 -1.96 -0.97
N ARG A 14 11.74 -1.62 -1.60
CA ARG A 14 11.41 -0.24 -1.99
C ARG A 14 10.37 0.33 -1.03
N HIS A 15 10.40 1.64 -0.82
CA HIS A 15 9.40 2.33 -0.02
C HIS A 15 8.64 3.33 -0.86
N THR A 16 7.34 3.42 -0.59
CA THR A 16 6.46 4.42 -1.19
C THR A 16 5.67 5.10 -0.09
N CYS A 17 5.41 6.39 -0.24
CA CYS A 17 4.57 7.17 0.65
C CYS A 17 3.60 7.99 -0.19
N MET A 18 2.31 7.76 -0.02
CA MET A 18 1.27 8.44 -0.77
C MET A 18 0.28 9.12 0.18
N ARG A 19 -0.06 10.36 -0.13
CA ARG A 19 -1.22 11.04 0.45
C ARG A 19 -2.42 10.77 -0.47
N MET A 20 -3.41 10.06 0.02
CA MET A 20 -4.64 9.70 -0.68
C MET A 20 -5.79 10.57 -0.16
N VAL A 21 -6.60 11.11 -1.06
CA VAL A 21 -7.86 11.77 -0.73
C VAL A 21 -8.99 10.86 -1.17
N VAL A 22 -9.84 10.47 -0.23
CA VAL A 22 -11.04 9.67 -0.46
C VAL A 22 -12.25 10.58 -0.35
N GLU A 23 -12.89 10.82 -1.49
CA GLU A 23 -14.11 11.63 -1.57
C GLU A 23 -15.30 10.86 -1.01
N GLY A 24 -16.25 11.56 -0.37
CA GLY A 24 -17.51 10.97 0.10
C GLY A 24 -17.56 10.52 1.56
N THR A 25 -16.43 10.50 2.29
CA THR A 25 -16.43 10.20 3.75
C THR A 25 -16.76 11.43 4.61
N THR A 26 -16.30 12.61 4.18
CA THR A 26 -16.58 13.92 4.79
C THR A 26 -16.80 14.97 3.69
N PRO A 27 -17.44 16.12 3.99
CA PRO A 27 -17.62 17.21 3.03
C PRO A 27 -16.32 17.70 2.39
N GLU A 28 -15.22 17.68 3.14
CA GLU A 28 -13.87 18.04 2.71
C GLU A 28 -13.04 16.88 2.13
N GLY A 29 -13.57 15.65 2.12
CA GLY A 29 -12.83 14.43 1.77
C GLY A 29 -11.93 13.95 2.91
N ALA A 30 -11.83 12.64 3.09
CA ALA A 30 -10.96 12.06 4.10
C ALA A 30 -9.55 11.86 3.54
N VAL A 31 -8.54 12.31 4.29
CA VAL A 31 -7.13 12.20 3.90
C VAL A 31 -6.51 11.02 4.60
N TYR A 32 -5.92 10.12 3.82
CA TYR A 32 -5.16 8.98 4.32
C TYR A 32 -3.71 9.09 3.85
N TYR A 33 -2.77 8.70 4.71
CA TYR A 33 -1.38 8.54 4.33
C TYR A 33 -1.06 7.05 4.30
N VAL A 34 -0.60 6.57 3.14
CA VAL A 34 -0.26 5.17 2.90
C VAL A 34 1.24 5.07 2.72
N LYS A 35 1.90 4.28 3.58
CA LYS A 35 3.29 3.88 3.44
C LYS A 35 3.35 2.43 2.96
N GLY A 36 3.88 2.21 1.76
CA GLY A 36 4.17 0.88 1.23
C GLY A 36 5.64 0.49 1.44
N THR A 37 5.87 -0.77 1.77
CA THR A 37 7.18 -1.43 1.73
C THR A 37 7.08 -2.62 0.80
N TRP A 38 7.89 -2.64 -0.24
CA TRP A 38 7.78 -3.56 -1.36
C TRP A 38 8.99 -4.49 -1.39
N TYR A 39 8.74 -5.77 -1.17
CA TYR A 39 9.72 -6.84 -1.30
C TYR A 39 9.53 -7.54 -2.66
N PRO A 40 10.48 -8.35 -3.13
CA PRO A 40 10.33 -9.08 -4.39
C PRO A 40 9.13 -10.04 -4.43
N SER A 41 8.73 -10.59 -3.28
CA SER A 41 7.70 -11.64 -3.13
C SER A 41 6.45 -11.19 -2.37
N ARG A 42 6.49 -10.03 -1.70
CA ARG A 42 5.39 -9.54 -0.85
C ARG A 42 5.46 -8.03 -0.64
N PHE A 43 4.48 -7.48 0.06
CA PHE A 43 4.51 -6.08 0.48
C PHE A 43 4.02 -5.92 1.92
N SER A 44 4.23 -4.75 2.50
CA SER A 44 3.56 -4.32 3.73
C SER A 44 3.07 -2.89 3.56
N LEU A 45 1.83 -2.62 3.96
CA LEU A 45 1.23 -1.29 3.96
C LEU A 45 0.99 -0.83 5.39
N SER A 46 1.22 0.45 5.64
CA SER A 46 0.78 1.16 6.83
C SER A 46 -0.07 2.34 6.39
N ILE A 47 -1.29 2.45 6.91
CA ILE A 47 -2.27 3.45 6.53
C ILE A 47 -2.65 4.23 7.77
N ILE A 48 -2.64 5.57 7.69
CA ILE A 48 -3.06 6.44 8.79
C ILE A 48 -4.04 7.51 8.29
N ASP A 49 -5.03 7.89 9.11
CA ASP A 49 -5.98 8.97 8.80
C ASP A 49 -5.81 10.20 9.70
N GLY A 50 -4.76 10.21 10.51
CA GLY A 50 -4.48 11.25 11.52
C GLY A 50 -5.00 10.93 12.92
N LEU A 51 -5.89 9.94 13.07
CA LEU A 51 -6.40 9.47 14.37
C LEU A 51 -6.14 7.98 14.59
N ARG A 52 -6.28 7.17 13.55
CA ARG A 52 -6.17 5.71 13.54
C ARG A 52 -5.07 5.27 12.60
N ALA A 53 -4.52 4.09 12.88
CA ALA A 53 -3.52 3.45 12.06
C ALA A 53 -3.94 2.00 11.77
N TRP A 54 -3.75 1.57 10.53
CA TRP A 54 -3.96 0.21 10.07
C TRP A 54 -2.67 -0.31 9.44
N VAL A 55 -2.37 -1.59 9.64
CA VAL A 55 -1.20 -2.24 9.06
C VAL A 55 -1.68 -3.48 8.33
N CYS A 56 -1.22 -3.63 7.09
CA CYS A 56 -1.40 -4.81 6.28
C CYS A 56 -0.01 -5.42 6.02
N ASN A 57 0.19 -6.66 6.45
CA ASN A 57 1.46 -7.37 6.28
C ASN A 57 1.18 -8.81 5.85
N PRO A 58 0.71 -9.02 4.60
CA PRO A 58 0.42 -10.35 4.10
C PRO A 58 1.70 -11.19 3.97
N SER A 59 1.55 -12.48 4.23
CA SER A 59 2.55 -13.49 3.91
C SER A 59 2.70 -13.63 2.38
N GLU A 60 3.83 -14.22 1.94
CA GLU A 60 4.07 -14.48 0.51
C GLU A 60 2.99 -15.39 -0.09
N GLN A 61 2.46 -16.33 0.70
CA GLN A 61 1.38 -17.21 0.28
C GLN A 61 0.08 -16.44 0.04
N GLU A 62 -0.32 -15.56 0.95
CA GLU A 62 -1.52 -14.72 0.79
C GLU A 62 -1.40 -13.79 -0.42
N VAL A 63 -0.21 -13.24 -0.67
CA VAL A 63 0.05 -12.43 -1.87
C VAL A 63 -0.07 -13.28 -3.13
N SER A 64 0.46 -14.50 -3.12
CA SER A 64 0.39 -15.42 -4.26
C SER A 64 -1.05 -15.86 -4.56
N GLU A 65 -1.81 -16.25 -3.54
CA GLU A 65 -3.23 -16.61 -3.68
C GLU A 65 -4.04 -15.42 -4.20
N ARG A 66 -3.74 -14.21 -3.73
CA ARG A 66 -4.41 -13.00 -4.24
C ARG A 66 -4.03 -12.71 -5.69
N ALA A 67 -2.75 -12.85 -6.07
CA ALA A 67 -2.32 -12.67 -7.45
C ALA A 67 -3.00 -13.68 -8.39
N ASP A 68 -3.13 -14.95 -7.95
CA ASP A 68 -3.84 -16.01 -8.66
C ASP A 68 -5.33 -15.70 -8.86
N ASN A 69 -6.01 -15.15 -7.85
CA ASN A 69 -7.40 -14.68 -7.97
C ASN A 69 -7.60 -13.58 -9.03
N TRP A 70 -6.52 -12.87 -9.41
CA TRP A 70 -6.54 -11.84 -10.45
C TRP A 70 -5.97 -12.34 -11.79
N ASP A 71 -5.66 -13.63 -11.90
CA ASP A 71 -5.02 -14.26 -13.06
C ASP A 71 -3.71 -13.55 -13.45
N GLN A 72 -2.94 -13.11 -12.45
CA GLN A 72 -1.71 -12.36 -12.64
C GLN A 72 -0.53 -13.02 -11.93
N PRO A 73 0.68 -12.97 -12.51
CA PRO A 73 1.87 -13.40 -11.79
C PRO A 73 2.16 -12.45 -10.61
N VAL A 74 2.72 -12.99 -9.53
CA VAL A 74 3.02 -12.23 -8.30
C VAL A 74 3.83 -10.97 -8.58
N SER A 75 4.82 -11.05 -9.46
CA SER A 75 5.65 -9.90 -9.86
C SER A 75 4.83 -8.77 -10.47
N HIS A 76 3.86 -9.09 -11.34
CA HIS A 76 2.99 -8.11 -11.96
C HIS A 76 1.99 -7.55 -10.94
N TYR A 77 1.40 -8.40 -10.11
CA TYR A 77 0.51 -7.97 -9.04
C TYR A 77 1.17 -6.96 -8.10
N LEU A 78 2.40 -7.26 -7.64
CA LEU A 78 3.19 -6.36 -6.79
C LEU A 78 3.54 -5.05 -7.50
N GLN A 79 3.92 -5.11 -8.78
CA GLN A 79 4.26 -3.93 -9.56
C GLN A 79 3.03 -3.02 -9.77
N THR A 80 1.87 -3.60 -10.11
CA THR A 80 0.61 -2.85 -10.27
C THR A 80 0.20 -2.23 -8.93
N ALA A 81 0.23 -2.99 -7.83
CA ALA A 81 -0.08 -2.48 -6.51
C ALA A 81 0.84 -1.31 -6.12
N GLU A 82 2.14 -1.42 -6.38
CA GLU A 82 3.11 -0.35 -6.16
C GLU A 82 2.77 0.88 -6.99
N GLN A 83 2.50 0.75 -8.28
CA GLN A 83 2.19 1.89 -9.15
C GLN A 83 0.93 2.65 -8.71
N HIS A 84 -0.09 1.95 -8.23
CA HIS A 84 -1.34 2.58 -7.78
C HIS A 84 -1.26 3.16 -6.36
N LEU A 85 -0.37 2.62 -5.52
CA LEU A 85 -0.19 3.05 -4.12
C LEU A 85 1.04 3.94 -3.90
N ALA A 86 1.89 4.14 -4.91
CA ALA A 86 3.05 5.02 -4.83
C ALA A 86 2.71 6.47 -5.14
N ILE A 87 1.82 6.70 -6.10
CA ILE A 87 1.46 8.02 -6.60
C ILE A 87 -0.04 8.04 -6.82
N GLN A 88 -0.70 9.10 -6.35
CA GLN A 88 -2.12 9.31 -6.61
C GLN A 88 -2.31 9.54 -8.11
N GLN A 89 -2.90 8.56 -8.79
CA GLN A 89 -3.05 8.63 -10.23
C GLN A 89 -4.12 9.67 -10.60
N PRO A 90 -3.83 10.62 -11.51
CA PRO A 90 -4.80 11.62 -11.94
C PRO A 90 -5.99 10.93 -12.60
N GLY A 91 -7.20 11.15 -12.07
CA GLY A 91 -8.44 10.52 -12.54
C GLY A 91 -8.79 9.18 -11.88
N SER A 92 -8.00 8.69 -10.92
CA SER A 92 -8.37 7.53 -10.10
C SER A 92 -9.18 7.95 -8.87
N SER A 93 -10.37 7.37 -8.71
CA SER A 93 -11.16 7.45 -7.48
C SER A 93 -10.75 6.32 -6.54
N TYR A 94 -10.39 6.67 -5.31
CA TYR A 94 -10.07 5.69 -4.28
C TYR A 94 -11.24 5.58 -3.31
N ALA A 95 -11.57 4.36 -2.91
CA ALA A 95 -12.60 4.08 -1.92
C ALA A 95 -12.12 2.98 -0.97
N PHE A 96 -12.44 3.12 0.32
CA PHE A 96 -12.30 2.04 1.28
C PHE A 96 -13.62 1.30 1.37
N ILE A 97 -13.62 0.00 1.09
CA ILE A 97 -14.78 -0.86 1.29
C ILE A 97 -14.60 -1.54 2.64
N ASP A 98 -15.48 -1.23 3.59
CA ASP A 98 -15.51 -1.92 4.88
C ASP A 98 -15.95 -3.37 4.63
N THR A 99 -15.16 -4.34 5.10
CA THR A 99 -15.45 -5.77 4.91
C THR A 99 -16.49 -6.32 5.89
N GLY A 100 -17.19 -5.46 6.65
CA GLY A 100 -18.31 -5.84 7.50
C GLY A 100 -17.91 -6.48 8.85
N ASP A 101 -16.62 -6.60 9.16
CA ASP A 101 -16.09 -7.10 10.43
C ASP A 101 -15.48 -6.00 11.33
N GLY A 102 -15.57 -4.73 10.92
CA GLY A 102 -14.94 -3.60 11.62
C GLY A 102 -13.43 -3.46 11.37
N HIS A 103 -12.84 -4.32 10.54
CA HIS A 103 -11.50 -4.17 10.01
C HIS A 103 -11.57 -3.67 8.57
N LYS A 104 -10.99 -2.49 8.31
CA LYS A 104 -10.79 -1.98 6.94
C LYS A 104 -9.62 -2.75 6.34
N ARG A 105 -9.85 -3.45 5.22
CA ARG A 105 -8.82 -4.14 4.41
C ARG A 105 -8.37 -3.28 3.25
#